data_AF-A0A6I4I9D0-F1
#
_entry.id   AF-A0A6I4I9D0-F1
#
_cell.length_a   1.000
_cell.length_b   1.000
_cell.length_c   1.000
_cell.angle_alpha   90.00
_cell.angle_beta   90.00
_cell.angle_gamma   90.00
#
_symmetry.space_group_name_H-M   'P 1'
#
loop_
_entity.id
_entity.type
_entity.pdbx_description
1 polymer ?
#
loop_
_entity_poly.entity_id
_entity_poly.type
_entity_poly.pdbx_seq_one_letter_code
_entity_poly.pdbx_strand_id
1 'polypeptide(L)'
;MNWKYWLAVLSTTGLTVYFAKKTHVALPEFVSYYLNDLLIVPLTALITRTVMRLIFGAKTLILTTGQVLYIVIFYSVIFELILPFYIQRYTADSADVMMYTLGGIFYLLIINRS
;
A
#
# COMPACT_ATOMS: atom_id res chain seq x y z
N MET A 1 5.11 -4.15 18.39
CA MET A 1 4.00 -3.16 18.32
C MET A 1 2.82 -3.85 17.64
N ASN A 2 1.60 -3.83 18.21
CA ASN A 2 0.51 -4.69 17.71
C ASN A 2 0.16 -4.42 16.24
N TRP A 3 0.21 -5.44 15.37
CA TRP A 3 -0.14 -5.31 13.93
C TRP A 3 -1.53 -4.67 13.68
N LYS A 4 -2.45 -4.84 14.64
CA LYS A 4 -3.78 -4.18 14.64
C LYS A 4 -3.68 -2.66 14.67
N TYR A 5 -2.68 -2.10 15.35
CA TYR A 5 -2.43 -0.66 15.40
C TYR A 5 -2.03 -0.13 14.02
N TRP A 6 -1.08 -0.78 13.36
CA TRP A 6 -0.64 -0.37 12.02
C TRP A 6 -1.77 -0.47 10.99
N LEU A 7 -2.58 -1.52 11.07
CA LEU A 7 -3.75 -1.66 10.21
C LEU A 7 -4.76 -0.53 10.46
N ALA A 8 -5.05 -0.21 11.73
CA ALA A 8 -5.95 0.89 12.06
C ALA A 8 -5.42 2.25 11.57
N VAL A 9 -4.12 2.54 11.76
CA VAL A 9 -3.50 3.80 11.32
C VAL A 9 -3.54 3.94 9.80
N LEU A 10 -3.15 2.92 9.04
CA LEU A 10 -3.13 2.98 7.58
C LEU A 10 -4.55 3.09 7.01
N SER A 11 -5.51 2.32 7.55
CA SER A 11 -6.90 2.40 7.11
C SER A 11 -7.55 3.74 7.46
N THR A 12 -7.31 4.28 8.66
CA THR A 12 -7.84 5.60 9.04
C THR A 12 -7.25 6.71 8.19
N THR A 13 -5.94 6.66 7.89
CA THR A 13 -5.29 7.62 6.99
C THR A 13 -5.92 7.59 5.60
N GLY A 14 -6.10 6.41 5.00
CA GLY A 14 -6.77 6.27 3.71
C GLY A 14 -8.23 6.78 3.72
N LEU A 15 -8.98 6.49 4.79
CA LEU A 15 -10.36 6.97 4.95
C LEU A 15 -10.43 8.50 5.05
N THR A 16 -9.55 9.13 5.84
CA THR A 16 -9.53 10.59 5.96
C THR A 16 -9.29 11.28 4.62
N VAL A 17 -8.39 10.73 3.80
CA VAL A 17 -8.08 11.23 2.45
C VAL A 17 -9.28 11.02 1.52
N TYR A 18 -9.95 9.87 1.61
CA TYR A 18 -11.15 9.58 0.82
C TYR A 18 -12.30 10.56 1.15
N PHE A 19 -12.57 10.79 2.44
CA PHE A 19 -13.58 11.76 2.87
C PHE A 19 -13.22 13.17 2.43
N ALA A 20 -11.97 13.60 2.61
CA ALA A 20 -11.51 14.92 2.20
C ALA A 20 -11.66 15.16 0.69
N LYS A 21 -11.33 14.16 -0.14
CA LYS A 21 -11.58 14.20 -1.60
C LYS A 21 -13.07 14.30 -1.91
N LYS A 22 -13.92 13.53 -1.21
CA LYS A 22 -15.37 13.52 -1.40
C LYS A 22 -16.03 14.84 -1.00
N THR A 23 -15.50 15.52 0.02
CA THR A 23 -15.98 16.84 0.46
C THR A 23 -15.36 18.00 -0.33
N HIS A 24 -14.64 17.73 -1.43
CA HIS A 24 -13.95 18.72 -2.25
C HIS A 24 -13.02 19.65 -1.46
N VAL A 25 -12.46 19.16 -0.35
CA VAL A 25 -11.46 19.90 0.43
C VAL A 25 -10.17 19.95 -0.38
N ALA A 26 -9.59 21.13 -0.52
CA ALA A 26 -8.30 21.31 -1.19
C ALA A 26 -7.22 20.57 -0.40
N LEU A 27 -6.81 19.41 -0.90
CA LEU A 27 -5.69 18.65 -0.38
C LEU A 27 -4.41 19.09 -1.09
N PRO A 28 -3.25 19.04 -0.41
CA PRO A 28 -1.96 19.17 -1.09
C PRO A 28 -1.87 18.20 -2.27
N GLU A 29 -1.32 18.65 -3.40
CA GLU A 29 -1.22 17.83 -4.62
C GLU A 29 -0.58 16.47 -4.32
N PHE A 30 0.51 16.46 -3.55
CA PHE A 30 1.19 15.22 -3.16
C PHE A 30 0.26 14.21 -2.47
N VAL A 31 -0.60 14.67 -1.56
CA VAL A 31 -1.55 13.81 -0.83
C VAL A 31 -2.66 13.32 -1.76
N SER A 32 -3.09 14.17 -2.69
CA SER A 32 -4.13 13.83 -3.65
C SER A 32 -3.66 12.81 -4.68
N TYR A 33 -2.41 12.89 -5.13
CA TYR A 33 -1.89 12.01 -6.18
C TYR A 33 -1.16 10.78 -5.64
N TYR A 34 -0.27 10.91 -4.66
CA TYR A 34 0.71 9.86 -4.34
C TYR A 34 0.47 9.10 -3.02
N LEU A 35 -0.33 9.66 -2.10
CA LEU A 35 -0.50 9.04 -0.78
C LEU A 35 -1.19 7.69 -0.85
N ASN A 36 -2.15 7.53 -1.76
CA ASN A 36 -2.84 6.25 -1.93
C ASN A 36 -1.88 5.18 -2.45
N ASP A 37 -1.02 5.54 -3.40
CA ASP A 37 -0.01 4.64 -3.97
C ASP A 37 1.06 4.24 -2.94
N LEU A 38 1.44 5.16 -2.06
CA LEU A 38 2.33 4.84 -0.94
C LEU A 38 1.68 3.84 0.04
N LEU A 39 0.38 3.99 0.32
CA LEU A 39 -0.33 3.22 1.33
C LEU A 39 -0.75 1.82 0.86
N ILE A 40 -0.94 1.60 -0.44
CA ILE A 40 -1.51 0.35 -0.94
C ILE A 40 -0.62 -0.87 -0.66
N VAL A 41 0.69 -0.74 -0.85
CA VAL A 41 1.65 -1.82 -0.61
C VAL A 41 1.71 -2.25 0.86
N PRO A 42 1.95 -1.35 1.85
CA PRO A 42 2.01 -1.75 3.25
C PRO A 42 0.66 -2.26 3.77
N LEU A 43 -0.46 -1.72 3.28
CA LEU A 43 -1.81 -2.20 3.63
C LEU A 43 -2.04 -3.62 3.13
N THR A 44 -1.75 -3.88 1.85
CA THR A 44 -1.90 -5.22 1.27
C THR A 44 -0.97 -6.22 1.95
N ALA A 45 0.30 -5.86 2.20
CA ALA A 45 1.24 -6.72 2.91
C ALA A 45 0.80 -7.05 4.35
N LEU A 46 0.15 -6.11 5.06
CA LEU A 46 -0.46 -6.36 6.38
C LEU A 46 -1.63 -7.34 6.28
N ILE A 47 -2.51 -7.14 5.30
CA ILE A 47 -3.66 -8.02 5.06
C ILE A 47 -3.17 -9.42 4.71
N THR A 48 -2.23 -9.56 3.77
CA THR A 48 -1.64 -10.84 3.38
C THR A 48 -1.00 -11.55 4.58
N ARG A 49 -0.20 -10.85 5.40
CA ARG A 49 0.36 -11.42 6.64
C ARG A 49 -0.73 -11.91 7.59
N THR A 50 -1.79 -11.13 7.75
CA THR A 50 -2.92 -11.48 8.64
C THR A 50 -3.66 -12.71 8.13
N VAL A 51 -3.98 -12.74 6.84
CA VAL A 51 -4.64 -13.87 6.19
C VAL A 51 -3.79 -15.13 6.28
N MET A 52 -2.47 -15.04 6.01
CA MET A 52 -1.57 -16.20 6.17
C MET A 52 -1.52 -16.69 7.62
N ARG A 53 -1.52 -15.80 8.62
CA ARG A 53 -1.59 -16.19 10.03
C ARG A 53 -2.90 -16.90 10.39
N LEU A 54 -4.01 -16.47 9.80
CA LEU A 54 -5.32 -17.09 10.00
C LEU A 54 -5.37 -18.48 9.36
N ILE A 55 -4.88 -18.63 8.13
CA ILE A 55 -4.90 -19.89 7.37
C ILE A 55 -3.94 -20.91 7.99
N PHE A 56 -2.70 -20.50 8.28
CA PHE A 56 -1.65 -21.42 8.74
C PHE A 56 -1.56 -21.54 10.27
N GLY A 57 -2.37 -20.78 11.03
CA GLY A 57 -2.33 -20.76 12.50
C GLY A 57 -1.01 -20.24 13.11
N ALA A 58 -0.04 -19.84 12.29
CA ALA A 58 1.30 -19.46 12.71
C ALA A 58 1.35 -17.98 13.11
N LYS A 59 1.12 -17.68 14.39
CA LYS A 59 1.10 -16.29 14.92
C LYS A 59 2.40 -15.52 14.69
N THR A 60 3.52 -16.20 14.45
CA THR A 60 4.85 -15.61 14.21
C THR A 60 5.17 -15.42 12.73
N LEU A 61 4.27 -15.80 11.81
CA LEU A 61 4.52 -15.66 10.38
C LEU A 61 4.77 -14.19 10.02
N ILE A 62 5.90 -13.96 9.36
CA ILE A 62 6.36 -12.68 8.81
C ILE A 62 6.50 -12.84 7.31
N LEU A 63 6.28 -11.77 6.56
CA LEU A 63 6.52 -11.81 5.13
C LEU A 63 8.02 -11.68 4.87
N THR A 64 8.52 -12.48 3.94
CA THR A 64 9.91 -12.36 3.48
C THR A 64 10.06 -11.13 2.61
N THR A 65 11.28 -10.61 2.50
CA THR A 65 11.59 -9.50 1.58
C THR A 65 11.16 -9.80 0.15
N GLY A 66 11.31 -11.05 -0.30
CA GLY A 66 10.86 -11.48 -1.63
C GLY A 66 9.34 -11.41 -1.82
N GLN A 67 8.55 -11.74 -0.79
CA GLN A 67 7.09 -11.63 -0.85
C GLN A 67 6.64 -10.16 -0.92
N VAL A 68 7.29 -9.26 -0.18
CA VAL A 68 6.98 -7.82 -0.26
C VAL A 68 7.41 -7.25 -1.60
N LEU A 69 8.58 -7.63 -2.11
CA LEU A 69 9.04 -7.23 -3.44
C LEU A 69 8.07 -7.72 -4.54
N TYR A 70 7.54 -8.93 -4.41
CA TYR A 70 6.50 -9.43 -5.31
C TYR A 70 5.25 -8.55 -5.29
N ILE A 71 4.79 -8.11 -4.11
CA ILE A 71 3.65 -7.18 -4.01
C ILE A 71 3.96 -5.85 -4.71
N VAL A 72 5.15 -5.28 -4.51
CA VAL A 72 5.58 -4.04 -5.18
C VAL A 72 5.55 -4.21 -6.71
N ILE A 73 6.16 -5.27 -7.23
CA ILE A 73 6.21 -5.55 -8.66
C ILE A 73 4.79 -5.78 -9.20
N PHE A 74 3.96 -6.54 -8.48
CA PHE A 74 2.59 -6.83 -8.87
C PHE A 74 1.76 -5.55 -9.03
N TYR A 75 1.80 -4.65 -8.04
CA TYR A 75 1.11 -3.36 -8.13
C TYR A 75 1.70 -2.46 -9.21
N SER A 76 3.02 -2.41 -9.34
CA SER A 76 3.68 -1.64 -10.41
C SER A 76 3.21 -2.12 -11.79
N VAL A 77 3.17 -3.43 -12.03
CA VAL A 77 2.69 -3.99 -13.32
C VAL A 77 1.20 -3.70 -13.54
N ILE A 78 0.36 -3.88 -12.53
CA ILE A 78 -1.08 -3.66 -12.69
C ILE A 78 -1.39 -2.20 -12.97
N PHE A 79 -0.85 -1.28 -12.17
CA PHE A 79 -1.21 0.13 -12.24
C PHE A 79 -0.49 0.86 -13.37
N GLU A 80 0.78 0.53 -13.64
CA GLU A 80 1.55 1.19 -14.70
C GLU A 80 1.43 0.53 -16.07
N LEU A 81 1.34 -0.80 -16.14
CA LEU A 81 1.32 -1.48 -17.43
C LEU A 81 -0.10 -1.81 -17.85
N ILE A 82 -0.92 -2.40 -16.98
CA ILE A 82 -2.23 -2.92 -17.39
C ILE A 82 -3.28 -1.79 -17.42
N LEU A 83 -3.35 -0.97 -16.38
CA LEU A 83 -4.40 0.04 -16.21
C LEU A 83 -4.45 1.11 -17.31
N PRO A 84 -3.33 1.63 -17.85
CA PRO A 84 -3.35 2.65 -18.89
C PRO A 84 -4.00 2.19 -20.19
N PHE A 85 -3.97 0.89 -20.48
CA PHE A 85 -4.67 0.32 -21.64
C PHE A 85 -6.20 0.43 -21.52
N TYR A 86 -6.74 0.57 -20.31
CA TYR A 86 -8.19 0.64 -20.06
C TYR A 86 -8.64 2.05 -19.66
N ILE A 87 -7.78 2.83 -19.00
CA ILE A 87 -8.12 4.15 -18.48
C ILE A 87 -7.05 5.14 -18.96
N GLN A 88 -7.39 5.92 -19.98
CA GLN A 88 -6.53 6.92 -20.64
C GLN A 88 -6.08 8.09 -19.72
N ARG A 89 -6.44 8.04 -18.43
CA ARG A 89 -6.09 9.02 -17.40
C ARG A 89 -4.84 8.64 -16.59
N TYR A 90 -4.36 7.40 -16.70
CA TYR A 90 -3.10 6.97 -16.11
C TYR A 90 -1.97 7.19 -17.11
N THR A 91 -1.26 8.29 -16.94
CA THR A 91 0.08 8.44 -17.53
C THR A 91 1.00 7.56 -16.72
N ALA A 92 1.76 6.68 -17.39
CA ALA A 92 2.79 5.88 -16.73
C ALA A 92 3.82 6.84 -16.11
N ASP A 93 3.64 7.15 -14.84
CA ASP A 93 4.48 8.08 -14.11
C ASP A 93 5.35 7.25 -13.19
N SER A 94 6.64 7.20 -13.49
CA SER A 94 7.64 6.49 -12.68
C SER A 94 7.60 6.86 -11.18
N ALA A 95 6.98 7.99 -10.84
CA ALA A 95 6.66 8.40 -9.48
C ALA A 95 5.81 7.37 -8.71
N ASP A 96 4.84 6.72 -9.34
CA ASP A 96 3.92 5.77 -8.68
C ASP A 96 4.65 4.47 -8.32
N VAL A 97 5.53 3.98 -9.21
CA VAL A 97 6.46 2.87 -8.91
C VAL A 97 7.35 3.21 -7.73
N MET A 98 7.81 4.45 -7.63
CA MET A 98 8.62 4.91 -6.50
C MET A 98 7.80 4.89 -5.21
N MET A 99 6.52 5.31 -5.24
CA MET A 99 5.62 5.25 -4.08
C MET A 99 5.34 3.82 -3.64
N TYR A 100 5.09 2.88 -4.56
CA TYR A 100 4.95 1.46 -4.24
C TYR A 100 6.20 0.91 -3.56
N THR A 101 7.37 1.25 -4.09
CA THR A 101 8.66 0.82 -3.54
C THR A 101 8.88 1.38 -2.13
N LEU A 102 8.61 2.68 -1.92
CA LEU A 102 8.71 3.32 -0.60
C LEU A 102 7.73 2.69 0.40
N GLY A 103 6.50 2.37 -0.02
CA GLY A 103 5.53 1.66 0.81
C GLY A 103 6.00 0.25 1.21
N GLY A 104 6.64 -0.47 0.29
CA GLY A 104 7.26 -1.76 0.56
C GLY A 104 8.43 -1.67 1.55
N ILE A 105 9.32 -0.69 1.38
CA ILE A 105 10.43 -0.42 2.30
C ILE A 105 9.90 -0.06 3.68
N PHE A 106 8.90 0.82 3.76
CA PHE A 106 8.23 1.20 5.00
C PHE A 106 7.69 -0.04 5.74
N TYR A 107 7.00 -0.94 5.02
CA TYR A 107 6.53 -2.19 5.61
C TYR A 107 7.70 -3.04 6.15
N LEU A 108 8.76 -3.24 5.37
CA LEU A 108 9.87 -4.11 5.76
C LEU A 108 10.65 -3.60 6.98
N LEU A 109 10.89 -2.29 7.05
CA LEU A 109 11.69 -1.69 8.12
C LEU A 109 10.89 -1.52 9.42
N ILE A 110 9.64 -1.08 9.32
CA ILE A 110 8.85 -0.64 10.48
C ILE A 110 7.83 -1.71 10.89
N ILE A 111 7.06 -2.25 9.95
CA ILE A 111 5.91 -3.12 10.25
C ILE A 111 6.32 -4.59 10.40
N ASN A 112 7.23 -5.07 9.55
CA ASN A 112 7.61 -6.48 9.53
C ASN A 112 8.35 -6.90 10.82
N ARG A 113 9.04 -5.94 11.45
CA ARG A 113 9.76 -6.10 12.73
C ARG A 113 8.90 -5.81 13.98
N SER A 114 7.65 -5.34 13.78
CA SER A 114 6.69 -4.99 14.85
C SER A 114 5.86 -6.19 15.32
#